data_AF-A4IAY7-F1
#
_entry.id   AF-A4IAY7-F1
#
_cell.length_a   1.000
_cell.length_b   1.000
_cell.length_c   1.000
_cell.angle_alpha   90.00
_cell.angle_beta   90.00
_cell.angle_gamma   90.00
#
_symmetry.space_group_name_H-M   'P 1'
#
loop_
_entity.id
_entity.type
_entity.pdbx_description
1 polymer ?
#
loop_
_entity_poly.entity_id
_entity_poly.type
_entity_poly.pdbx_seq_one_letter_code
_entity_poly.pdbx_strand_id
1 'polypeptide(L)'
;MAPKKNNTKKETKRKELTEEDMLRLGMTPEDIRRILEERGKSSEDKQAEQAREEAQRREAEARLRQQRDHQKQVESMVVEETTTRATLRYNEDQEWTQMESCELMPAKQKILRHVAVMEAQRRAEEAKRRQAEELAAYQARLQSMSDEQRAAFLEEEKEKEKRRIEDIVASEEKRMERERRREARRKARKERLLNNENADDLLSSDDEEPKGKGAKKGKESVIDELEFDLHEKYL
;
A
#
# COMPACT_ATOMS: atom_id res chain seq x y z
N MET A 1 -58.90 -3.21 -62.91
CA MET A 1 -59.23 -4.58 -63.37
C MET A 1 -58.12 -5.06 -64.28
N ALA A 2 -57.07 -5.69 -63.76
CA ALA A 2 -55.97 -6.19 -64.60
C ALA A 2 -56.42 -7.47 -65.33
N PRO A 3 -56.27 -7.55 -66.67
CA PRO A 3 -56.83 -8.63 -67.46
C PRO A 3 -56.08 -9.95 -67.21
N LYS A 4 -56.86 -11.02 -67.04
CA LYS A 4 -56.41 -12.42 -66.94
C LYS A 4 -55.62 -12.77 -68.20
N LYS A 5 -54.29 -12.62 -68.14
CA LYS A 5 -53.39 -13.14 -69.18
C LYS A 5 -53.37 -14.66 -69.06
N ASN A 6 -54.17 -15.31 -69.91
CA ASN A 6 -54.03 -16.72 -70.24
C ASN A 6 -52.67 -16.93 -70.89
N ASN A 7 -51.61 -17.01 -70.07
CA ASN A 7 -50.32 -17.52 -70.50
C ASN A 7 -50.43 -19.05 -70.58
N THR A 8 -51.13 -19.54 -71.61
CA THR A 8 -50.88 -20.87 -72.17
C THR A 8 -49.53 -20.83 -72.89
N LYS A 9 -48.46 -20.54 -72.14
CA LYS A 9 -47.11 -20.83 -72.61
C LYS A 9 -47.02 -22.34 -72.61
N LYS A 10 -47.12 -22.91 -73.82
CA LYS A 10 -46.78 -24.29 -74.13
C LYS A 10 -45.58 -24.67 -73.28
N GLU A 11 -45.82 -25.54 -72.31
CA GLU A 11 -44.80 -26.25 -71.56
C GLU A 11 -44.04 -27.09 -72.58
N THR A 12 -43.09 -26.47 -73.27
CA THR A 12 -42.02 -27.21 -73.93
C THR A 12 -41.32 -27.94 -72.80
N LYS A 13 -41.71 -29.21 -72.59
CA LYS A 13 -40.99 -30.15 -71.74
C LYS A 13 -39.52 -30.04 -72.12
N ARG A 14 -38.75 -29.31 -71.31
CA ARG A 14 -37.31 -29.18 -71.51
C ARG A 14 -36.80 -30.61 -71.42
N LYS A 15 -36.20 -31.11 -72.51
CA LYS A 15 -35.62 -32.45 -72.52
C LYS A 15 -34.62 -32.51 -71.38
N GLU A 16 -34.79 -33.54 -70.57
CA GLU A 16 -33.88 -33.87 -69.49
C GLU A 16 -32.50 -34.15 -70.10
N LEU A 17 -31.46 -33.39 -69.70
CA LEU A 17 -30.10 -33.63 -70.16
C LEU A 17 -29.69 -35.06 -69.74
N THR A 18 -29.29 -35.87 -70.71
CA THR A 18 -28.73 -37.20 -70.45
C THR A 18 -27.27 -37.11 -70.02
N GLU A 19 -26.72 -38.21 -69.48
CA GLU A 19 -25.29 -38.31 -69.13
C GLU A 19 -24.40 -37.92 -70.32
N GLU A 20 -24.72 -38.42 -71.51
CA GLU A 20 -24.02 -38.08 -72.75
C GLU A 20 -24.14 -36.60 -73.11
N ASP A 21 -25.30 -35.97 -72.95
CA ASP A 21 -25.48 -34.55 -73.28
C ASP A 21 -24.62 -33.65 -72.36
N MET A 22 -24.54 -33.98 -71.08
CA MET A 22 -23.72 -33.23 -70.12
C MET A 22 -22.22 -33.45 -70.36
N LEU A 23 -21.82 -34.67 -70.74
CA LEU A 23 -20.46 -34.98 -71.21
C LEU A 23 -20.11 -34.14 -72.45
N ARG A 24 -21.03 -34.03 -73.42
CA ARG A 24 -20.84 -33.20 -74.64
C ARG A 24 -20.79 -31.71 -74.35
N LEU A 25 -21.45 -31.25 -73.29
CA LEU A 25 -21.37 -29.86 -72.80
C LEU A 25 -20.06 -29.59 -72.02
N GLY A 26 -19.22 -30.60 -71.81
CA GLY A 26 -17.93 -30.46 -71.13
C GLY A 26 -18.01 -30.46 -69.61
N MET A 27 -19.10 -30.95 -69.01
CA MET A 27 -19.16 -31.15 -67.55
C MET A 27 -18.26 -32.31 -67.12
N THR A 28 -17.70 -32.23 -65.91
CA THR A 28 -16.86 -33.30 -65.38
C THR A 28 -17.72 -34.54 -65.04
N PRO A 29 -17.21 -35.77 -65.19
CA PRO A 29 -17.94 -36.98 -64.79
C PRO A 29 -18.41 -36.97 -63.33
N GLU A 30 -17.66 -36.32 -62.44
CA GLU A 30 -18.02 -36.13 -61.04
C GLU A 30 -19.24 -35.21 -60.87
N ASP A 31 -19.28 -34.08 -61.58
CA ASP A 31 -20.41 -33.16 -61.54
C ASP A 31 -21.66 -33.78 -62.16
N ILE A 32 -21.50 -34.53 -63.26
CA ILE A 32 -22.60 -35.25 -63.92
C ILE A 32 -23.23 -36.28 -62.98
N ARG A 33 -22.40 -37.10 -62.31
CA ARG A 33 -22.88 -38.05 -61.30
C ARG A 33 -23.62 -37.34 -60.18
N ARG A 34 -23.08 -36.24 -59.66
CA ARG A 34 -23.73 -35.45 -58.61
C ARG A 34 -25.09 -34.92 -59.05
N ILE A 35 -25.20 -34.36 -60.26
CA ILE A 35 -26.46 -33.82 -60.79
C ILE A 35 -27.50 -34.92 -61.01
N LEU A 36 -27.09 -36.07 -61.55
CA LEU A 36 -28.00 -37.20 -61.76
C LEU A 36 -28.46 -37.82 -60.43
N GLU A 37 -27.56 -37.96 -59.45
CA GLU A 37 -27.91 -38.38 -58.10
C GLU A 37 -28.86 -37.38 -57.42
N GLU A 38 -28.59 -36.08 -57.49
CA GLU A 38 -29.48 -35.05 -56.95
C GLU A 38 -30.83 -34.99 -57.66
N ARG A 39 -30.89 -35.38 -58.93
CA ARG A 39 -32.15 -35.56 -59.67
C ARG A 39 -32.88 -36.83 -59.22
N GLY A 40 -32.13 -37.90 -58.93
CA GLY A 40 -32.66 -39.18 -58.46
C GLY A 40 -33.12 -39.16 -57.01
N LYS A 41 -32.61 -38.24 -56.18
CA LYS A 41 -33.13 -37.99 -54.82
C LYS A 41 -34.58 -37.54 -54.91
N SER A 42 -35.49 -38.28 -54.27
CA SER A 42 -36.90 -37.92 -54.19
C SER A 42 -37.07 -36.54 -53.52
N SER A 43 -38.13 -35.80 -53.85
CA SER A 43 -38.47 -34.57 -53.11
C SER A 43 -38.62 -34.85 -51.61
N GLU A 44 -39.06 -36.06 -51.26
CA GLU A 44 -39.18 -36.53 -49.88
C GLU A 44 -37.80 -36.67 -49.21
N ASP A 45 -36.78 -37.19 -49.91
CA ASP A 45 -35.43 -37.32 -49.36
C ASP A 45 -34.81 -35.96 -49.08
N LYS A 46 -34.99 -34.99 -50.00
CA LYS A 46 -34.51 -33.62 -49.80
C LYS A 46 -35.19 -32.95 -48.60
N GLN A 47 -36.50 -33.16 -48.42
CA GLN A 47 -37.22 -32.66 -47.26
C GLN A 47 -36.77 -33.34 -45.96
N ALA A 48 -36.49 -34.65 -46.00
CA ALA A 48 -35.98 -35.39 -44.85
C ALA A 48 -34.55 -34.95 -44.47
N GLU A 49 -33.68 -34.71 -45.45
CA GLU A 49 -32.33 -34.18 -45.26
C GLU A 49 -32.38 -32.77 -44.63
N GLN A 50 -33.21 -31.87 -45.17
CA GLN A 50 -33.43 -30.54 -44.60
C GLN A 50 -34.00 -30.58 -43.17
N ALA A 51 -34.98 -31.46 -42.89
CA ALA A 51 -35.55 -31.61 -41.56
C ALA A 51 -34.53 -32.12 -40.55
N ARG A 52 -33.63 -33.04 -40.95
CA ARG A 52 -32.53 -33.53 -40.12
C ARG A 52 -31.50 -32.44 -39.85
N GLU A 53 -31.10 -31.68 -40.86
CA GLU A 53 -30.19 -30.55 -40.68
C GLU A 53 -30.77 -29.48 -39.77
N GLU A 54 -32.06 -29.14 -39.92
CA GLU A 54 -32.71 -28.16 -39.06
C GLU A 54 -32.83 -28.67 -37.62
N ALA A 55 -33.16 -29.96 -37.43
CA ALA A 55 -33.18 -30.58 -36.11
C ALA A 55 -31.80 -30.53 -35.44
N GLN A 56 -30.73 -30.87 -36.17
CA GLN A 56 -29.36 -30.78 -35.67
C GLN A 56 -28.96 -29.34 -35.34
N ARG A 57 -29.35 -28.36 -36.16
CA ARG A 57 -29.10 -26.94 -35.87
C ARG A 57 -29.80 -26.48 -34.60
N ARG A 58 -31.07 -26.83 -34.42
CA ARG A 58 -31.81 -26.50 -33.19
C ARG A 58 -31.22 -27.18 -31.96
N GLU A 59 -30.79 -28.42 -32.09
CA GLU A 59 -30.14 -29.15 -30.99
C GLU A 59 -28.78 -28.53 -30.62
N ALA A 60 -27.96 -28.19 -31.62
CA ALA A 60 -26.68 -27.51 -31.40
C ALA A 60 -26.88 -26.13 -30.77
N GLU A 61 -27.90 -25.38 -31.20
CA GLU A 61 -28.24 -24.09 -30.60
C GLU A 61 -28.73 -24.24 -29.15
N ALA A 62 -29.57 -25.25 -28.87
CA ALA A 62 -30.02 -25.55 -27.52
C ALA A 62 -28.84 -25.91 -26.60
N ARG A 63 -27.91 -26.76 -27.07
CA ARG A 63 -26.68 -27.11 -26.34
C ARG A 63 -25.80 -25.88 -26.08
N LEU A 64 -25.62 -25.01 -27.08
CA LEU A 64 -24.84 -23.77 -26.94
C LEU A 64 -25.47 -22.82 -25.92
N ARG A 65 -26.80 -22.68 -25.93
CA ARG A 65 -27.54 -21.87 -24.94
C ARG A 65 -27.35 -22.42 -23.53
N GLN A 66 -27.54 -23.72 -23.33
CA GLN A 66 -27.31 -24.38 -22.04
C GLN A 66 -25.87 -24.19 -21.54
N GLN A 67 -24.87 -24.32 -22.42
CA GLN A 67 -23.47 -24.10 -22.06
C GLN A 67 -23.22 -22.65 -21.61
N ARG A 68 -23.77 -21.67 -22.34
CA ARG A 68 -23.65 -20.24 -21.97
C ARG A 68 -24.34 -19.93 -20.65
N ASP A 69 -25.52 -20.50 -20.41
CA ASP A 69 -26.26 -20.28 -19.17
C ASP A 69 -25.55 -20.92 -17.97
N HIS A 70 -25.00 -22.13 -18.15
CA HIS A 70 -24.16 -22.77 -17.14
C HIS A 70 -22.90 -21.95 -16.84
N GLN A 71 -22.22 -21.44 -17.87
CA GLN A 71 -21.05 -20.59 -17.69
C GLN A 71 -21.39 -19.32 -16.90
N LYS A 72 -22.51 -18.65 -17.22
CA LYS A 72 -22.97 -17.48 -16.46
C LYS A 72 -23.27 -17.81 -15.00
N GLN A 73 -23.87 -18.97 -14.72
CA GLN A 73 -24.13 -19.40 -13.34
C GLN A 73 -22.82 -19.63 -12.58
N VAL A 74 -21.83 -20.27 -13.20
CA VAL A 74 -20.50 -20.47 -12.59
C VAL A 74 -19.82 -19.12 -12.33
N GLU A 75 -19.83 -18.21 -13.30
CA GLU A 75 -19.26 -16.86 -13.14
C GLU A 75 -19.94 -16.09 -12.00
N SER A 76 -21.27 -16.17 -11.90
CA SER A 76 -22.03 -15.55 -10.79
C SER A 76 -21.62 -16.11 -9.43
N MET A 77 -21.54 -17.44 -9.30
CA MET A 77 -21.11 -18.09 -8.04
C MET A 77 -19.68 -17.69 -7.65
N VAL A 78 -18.76 -17.66 -8.62
CA VAL A 78 -17.36 -17.25 -8.37
C VAL A 78 -17.30 -15.80 -7.88
N VAL A 79 -18.09 -14.90 -8.46
CA VAL A 79 -18.17 -13.50 -8.02
C VAL A 79 -18.71 -13.38 -6.59
N GLU A 80 -19.78 -14.11 -6.27
CA GLU A 80 -20.37 -14.11 -4.93
C GLU A 80 -19.39 -14.67 -3.88
N GLU A 81 -18.75 -15.80 -4.17
CA GLU A 81 -17.76 -16.41 -3.27
C GLU A 81 -16.53 -15.52 -3.06
N THR A 82 -15.99 -14.94 -4.15
CA THR A 82 -14.83 -14.06 -4.08
C THR A 82 -15.13 -12.79 -3.30
N THR A 83 -16.32 -12.20 -3.49
CA THR A 83 -16.77 -11.01 -2.74
C THR A 83 -16.97 -11.33 -1.27
N THR A 84 -17.61 -12.47 -0.97
CA THR A 84 -17.83 -12.92 0.42
C THR A 84 -16.50 -13.17 1.12
N ARG A 85 -15.56 -13.86 0.45
CA ARG A 85 -14.23 -14.13 0.97
C ARG A 85 -13.41 -12.86 1.20
N ALA A 86 -13.48 -11.89 0.29
CA ALA A 86 -12.81 -10.61 0.44
C ALA A 86 -13.37 -9.83 1.64
N THR A 87 -14.69 -9.85 1.82
CA THR A 87 -15.37 -9.21 2.96
C THR A 87 -14.96 -9.86 4.28
N LEU A 88 -14.93 -11.20 4.36
CA LEU A 88 -14.49 -11.92 5.56
C LEU A 88 -13.05 -11.56 5.94
N ARG A 89 -12.13 -11.58 4.96
CA ARG A 89 -10.72 -11.19 5.19
C ARG A 89 -10.57 -9.77 5.68
N TYR A 90 -11.29 -8.83 5.07
CA TYR A 90 -11.26 -7.43 5.51
C TYR A 90 -11.75 -7.29 6.96
N ASN A 91 -12.83 -7.99 7.33
CA ASN A 91 -13.33 -7.97 8.71
C ASN A 91 -12.33 -8.59 9.69
N GLU A 92 -11.73 -9.73 9.35
CA GLU A 92 -10.66 -10.34 10.15
C GLU A 92 -9.48 -9.37 10.35
N ASP A 93 -9.00 -8.72 9.28
CA ASP A 93 -7.91 -7.74 9.35
C ASP A 93 -8.27 -6.54 10.25
N GLN A 94 -9.52 -6.07 10.18
CA GLN A 94 -10.02 -4.99 11.05
C GLN A 94 -10.11 -5.44 12.52
N GLU A 95 -10.58 -6.65 12.79
CA GLU A 95 -10.64 -7.22 14.13
C GLU A 95 -9.24 -7.35 14.74
N TRP A 96 -8.26 -7.84 13.96
CA TRP A 96 -6.86 -7.92 14.38
C TRP A 96 -6.27 -6.54 14.67
N THR A 97 -6.50 -5.57 13.79
CA THR A 97 -6.02 -4.18 13.97
C THR A 97 -6.62 -3.55 15.23
N GLN A 98 -7.90 -3.80 15.50
CA GLN A 98 -8.58 -3.33 16.70
C GLN A 98 -8.04 -4.02 17.96
N MET A 99 -7.87 -5.35 17.94
CA MET A 99 -7.28 -6.08 19.07
C MET A 99 -5.85 -5.59 19.39
N GLU A 100 -5.03 -5.37 18.36
CA GLU A 100 -3.67 -4.89 18.54
C GLU A 100 -3.63 -3.49 19.16
N SER A 101 -4.47 -2.58 18.67
CA SER A 101 -4.52 -1.19 19.13
C SER A 101 -5.21 -1.00 20.49
N CYS A 102 -6.29 -1.74 20.77
CA CYS A 102 -7.09 -1.58 21.98
C CYS A 102 -6.56 -2.39 23.17
N GLU A 103 -6.03 -3.58 22.92
CA GLU A 103 -5.64 -4.51 24.00
C GLU A 103 -4.13 -4.69 24.09
N LEU A 104 -3.49 -5.15 23.01
CA LEU A 104 -2.09 -5.57 23.05
C LEU A 104 -1.14 -4.40 23.28
N MET A 105 -1.31 -3.29 22.54
CA MET A 105 -0.44 -2.13 22.65
C MET A 105 -0.53 -1.47 24.03
N PRO A 106 -1.73 -1.16 24.58
CA PRO A 106 -1.84 -0.64 25.94
C PRO A 106 -1.32 -1.59 27.01
N ALA A 107 -1.58 -2.91 26.90
CA ALA A 107 -1.06 -3.90 27.84
C ALA A 107 0.48 -3.94 27.82
N LYS A 108 1.09 -3.97 26.63
CA LYS A 108 2.54 -3.91 26.45
C LYS A 108 3.12 -2.62 27.05
N GLN A 109 2.50 -1.46 26.79
CA GLN A 109 2.94 -0.19 27.38
C GLN A 109 2.85 -0.20 28.91
N LYS A 110 1.79 -0.77 29.49
CA LYS A 110 1.65 -0.90 30.94
C LYS A 110 2.77 -1.76 31.55
N ILE A 111 3.09 -2.89 30.92
CA ILE A 111 4.19 -3.76 31.35
C ILE A 111 5.53 -3.02 31.26
N LEU A 112 5.81 -2.34 30.14
CA LEU A 112 7.07 -1.59 29.96
C LEU A 112 7.22 -0.48 31.00
N ARG A 113 6.15 0.26 31.30
CA ARG A 113 6.17 1.27 32.38
C ARG A 113 6.45 0.64 33.74
N HIS A 114 5.83 -0.50 34.04
CA HIS A 114 6.07 -1.21 35.30
C HIS A 114 7.53 -1.69 35.40
N VAL A 115 8.08 -2.30 34.34
CA VAL A 115 9.49 -2.71 34.28
C VAL A 115 10.42 -1.51 34.47
N ALA A 116 10.15 -0.39 33.80
CA ALA A 116 10.95 0.82 33.95
C ALA A 116 10.96 1.36 35.39
N VAL A 117 9.81 1.33 36.08
CA VAL A 117 9.72 1.71 37.51
C VAL A 117 10.53 0.75 38.39
N MET A 118 10.38 -0.56 38.19
CA MET A 118 11.11 -1.57 38.97
C MET A 118 12.63 -1.47 38.74
N GLU A 119 13.06 -1.23 37.50
CA GLU A 119 14.47 -1.02 37.20
C GLU A 119 15.01 0.28 37.80
N ALA A 120 14.22 1.36 37.80
CA ALA A 120 14.60 2.62 38.43
C ALA A 120 14.77 2.45 39.95
N GLN A 121 13.85 1.71 40.59
CA GLN A 121 13.95 1.35 42.01
C GLN A 121 15.19 0.50 42.29
N ARG A 122 15.43 -0.55 41.50
CA ARG A 122 16.66 -1.37 41.61
C ARG A 122 17.92 -0.53 41.48
N ARG A 123 18.00 0.35 40.47
CA ARG A 123 19.16 1.24 40.27
C ARG A 123 19.35 2.18 41.46
N ALA A 124 18.27 2.74 42.01
CA ALA A 124 18.32 3.62 43.17
C ALA A 124 18.78 2.87 44.45
N GLU A 125 18.30 1.65 44.65
CA GLU A 125 18.74 0.80 45.78
C GLU A 125 20.21 0.39 45.65
N GLU A 126 20.64 -0.01 44.46
CA GLU A 126 22.05 -0.31 44.21
C GLU A 126 22.95 0.92 44.39
N ALA A 127 22.49 2.10 43.97
CA ALA A 127 23.22 3.35 44.19
C ALA A 127 23.36 3.65 45.70
N LYS A 128 22.29 3.48 46.48
CA LYS A 128 22.35 3.61 47.95
C LYS A 128 23.30 2.59 48.58
N ARG A 129 23.29 1.34 48.11
CA ARG A 129 24.18 0.29 48.61
C ARG A 129 25.64 0.62 48.32
N ARG A 130 25.96 1.04 47.09
CA ARG A 130 27.31 1.48 46.71
C ARG A 130 27.77 2.67 47.54
N GLN A 131 26.92 3.69 47.71
CA GLN A 131 27.25 4.85 48.55
C GLN A 131 27.53 4.44 50.00
N ALA A 132 26.75 3.52 50.57
CA ALA A 132 26.99 3.03 51.92
C ALA A 132 28.31 2.25 52.04
N GLU A 133 28.62 1.40 51.05
CA GLU A 133 29.89 0.66 50.96
C GLU A 133 31.09 1.62 50.83
N GLU A 134 30.98 2.64 49.98
CA GLU A 134 32.02 3.67 49.78
C GLU A 134 32.24 4.50 51.04
N LEU A 135 31.17 4.94 51.71
CA LEU A 135 31.25 5.66 52.98
C LEU A 135 31.86 4.80 54.09
N ALA A 136 31.49 3.52 54.18
CA ALA A 136 32.06 2.60 55.15
C ALA A 136 33.56 2.36 54.89
N ALA A 137 33.96 2.16 53.63
CA ALA A 137 35.36 2.02 53.24
C ALA A 137 36.16 3.29 53.54
N TYR A 138 35.58 4.47 53.28
CA TYR A 138 36.18 5.76 53.60
C TYR A 138 36.37 5.93 55.11
N GLN A 139 35.37 5.62 55.92
CA GLN A 139 35.46 5.68 57.39
C GLN A 139 36.50 4.70 57.94
N ALA A 140 36.53 3.46 57.44
CA ALA A 140 37.52 2.47 57.83
C ALA A 140 38.95 2.94 57.49
N ARG A 141 39.13 3.59 56.34
CA ARG A 141 40.42 4.19 55.94
C ARG A 141 40.84 5.32 56.88
N LEU A 142 39.92 6.19 57.33
CA LEU A 142 40.24 7.25 58.28
C LEU A 142 40.59 6.72 59.67
N GLN A 143 39.98 5.62 60.08
CA GLN A 143 40.21 4.98 61.38
C GLN A 143 41.56 4.27 61.45
N SER A 144 42.11 3.79 60.32
CA SER A 144 43.41 3.12 60.29
C SER A 144 44.62 4.08 60.20
N MET A 145 44.39 5.36 59.94
CA MET A 145 45.43 6.39 59.82
C MET A 145 45.77 7.05 61.17
N SER A 146 47.03 7.48 61.33
CA SER A 146 47.43 8.40 62.40
C SER A 146 46.82 9.79 62.19
N ASP A 147 46.81 10.65 63.22
CA ASP A 147 46.18 11.97 63.13
C ASP A 147 46.86 12.87 62.09
N GLU A 148 48.19 12.82 61.96
CA GLU A 148 48.94 13.57 60.93
C GLU A 148 48.59 13.08 59.50
N GLN A 149 48.53 11.76 59.30
CA GLN A 149 48.13 11.17 58.02
C GLN A 149 46.68 11.50 57.67
N ARG A 150 45.79 11.50 58.67
CA ARG A 150 44.38 11.85 58.51
C ARG A 150 44.22 13.32 58.09
N ALA A 151 44.98 14.23 58.70
CA ALA A 151 44.96 15.64 58.34
C ALA A 151 45.42 15.88 56.90
N ALA A 152 46.53 15.27 56.49
CA ALA A 152 47.04 15.36 55.12
C ALA A 152 46.05 14.76 54.10
N PHE A 153 45.45 13.61 54.41
CA PHE A 153 44.46 12.97 53.54
C PHE A 153 43.18 13.81 53.38
N LEU A 154 42.67 14.40 54.46
CA LEU A 154 41.49 15.26 54.40
C LEU A 154 41.74 16.53 53.58
N GLU A 155 42.95 17.10 53.62
CA GLU A 155 43.29 18.26 52.82
C GLU A 155 43.41 17.90 51.32
N GLU A 156 44.02 16.75 51.01
CA GLU A 156 44.07 16.22 49.64
C GLU A 156 42.66 15.97 49.07
N GLU A 157 41.75 15.37 49.85
CA GLU A 157 40.37 15.13 49.42
C GLU A 157 39.58 16.43 49.22
N LYS A 158 39.80 17.46 50.05
CA LYS A 158 39.22 18.79 49.82
C LYS A 158 39.71 19.42 48.52
N GLU A 159 41.02 19.32 48.23
CA GLU A 159 41.56 19.85 46.97
C GLU A 159 41.00 19.10 45.75
N LYS A 160 40.88 17.76 45.83
CA LYS A 160 40.25 16.96 44.78
C LYS A 160 38.79 17.35 44.57
N GLU A 161 38.04 17.54 45.65
CA GLU A 161 36.63 17.96 45.56
C GLU A 161 36.51 19.36 44.97
N LYS A 162 37.38 20.30 45.36
CA LYS A 162 37.44 21.63 44.75
C LYS A 162 37.64 21.56 43.24
N ARG A 163 38.58 20.73 42.76
CA ARG A 163 38.80 20.52 41.32
C ARG A 163 37.59 19.90 40.63
N ARG A 164 36.93 18.91 41.24
CA ARG A 164 35.70 18.32 40.71
C ARG A 164 34.58 19.35 40.57
N ILE A 165 34.40 20.20 41.57
CA ILE A 165 33.39 21.28 41.54
C ILE A 165 33.72 22.28 40.43
N GLU A 166 34.98 22.70 40.32
CA GLU A 166 35.45 23.61 39.26
C GLU A 166 35.21 23.02 37.86
N ASP A 167 35.50 21.72 37.66
CA ASP A 167 35.25 21.02 36.39
C ASP A 167 33.75 20.93 36.07
N ILE A 168 32.90 20.63 37.06
CA ILE A 168 31.45 20.58 36.91
C ILE A 168 30.92 21.96 36.50
N VAL A 169 31.32 23.02 37.21
CA VAL A 169 30.92 24.40 36.91
C VAL A 169 31.35 24.79 35.50
N ALA A 170 32.61 24.51 35.11
CA ALA A 170 33.09 24.80 33.76
C ALA A 170 32.31 24.03 32.68
N SER A 171 31.92 22.78 32.95
CA SER A 171 31.09 21.99 32.03
C SER A 171 29.66 22.51 31.93
N GLU A 172 29.09 22.96 33.05
CA GLU A 172 27.75 23.54 33.11
C GLU A 172 27.71 24.90 32.42
N GLU A 173 28.70 25.77 32.64
CA GLU A 173 28.84 27.04 31.92
C GLU A 173 28.93 26.83 30.41
N LYS A 174 29.71 25.84 29.95
CA LYS A 174 29.76 25.48 28.52
C LYS A 174 28.40 25.00 28.00
N ARG A 175 27.66 24.21 28.79
CA ARG A 175 26.31 23.75 28.41
C ARG A 175 25.33 24.93 28.32
N MET A 176 25.34 25.81 29.32
CA MET A 176 24.48 27.00 29.38
C MET A 176 24.80 27.99 28.25
N GLU A 177 26.08 28.17 27.91
CA GLU A 177 26.49 29.02 26.78
C GLU A 177 26.01 28.44 25.43
N ARG A 178 26.13 27.12 25.24
CA ARG A 178 25.56 26.43 24.06
C ARG A 178 24.05 26.62 24.00
N GLU A 179 23.35 26.45 25.11
CA GLU A 179 21.89 26.65 25.19
C GLU A 179 21.50 28.10 24.90
N ARG A 180 22.21 29.09 25.47
CA ARG A 180 22.01 30.51 25.16
C ARG A 180 22.15 30.81 23.67
N ARG A 181 23.14 30.20 23.02
CA ARG A 181 23.36 30.36 21.58
C ARG A 181 22.23 29.74 20.76
N ARG A 182 21.73 28.56 21.16
CA ARG A 182 20.57 27.92 20.54
C ARG A 182 19.30 28.77 20.71
N GLU A 183 19.06 29.30 21.90
CA GLU A 183 17.94 30.21 22.16
C GLU A 183 18.04 31.50 21.35
N ALA A 184 19.23 32.11 21.27
CA ALA A 184 19.46 33.30 20.45
C ALA A 184 19.14 33.04 18.97
N ARG A 185 19.54 31.87 18.44
CA ARG A 185 19.20 31.45 17.06
C ARG A 185 17.71 31.23 16.88
N ARG A 186 17.04 30.58 17.84
CA ARG A 186 15.58 30.40 17.81
C ARG A 186 14.86 31.75 17.84
N LYS A 187 15.30 32.69 18.68
CA LYS A 187 14.75 34.06 18.74
C LYS A 187 14.96 34.80 17.41
N ALA A 188 16.16 34.76 16.83
CA ALA A 188 16.45 35.40 15.54
C ALA A 188 15.62 34.80 14.38
N ARG A 189 15.42 33.47 14.36
CA ARG A 189 14.53 32.82 13.38
C ARG A 189 13.07 33.27 13.55
N LYS A 190 12.57 33.34 14.80
CA LYS A 190 11.22 33.81 15.10
C LYS A 190 11.03 35.28 14.71
N GLU A 191 12.01 36.14 14.97
CA GLU A 191 11.99 37.56 14.56
C GLU A 191 11.98 37.72 13.04
N ARG A 192 12.76 36.92 12.31
CA ARG A 192 12.73 36.91 10.83
C ARG A 192 11.37 36.47 10.28
N LEU A 193 10.75 35.45 10.88
CA LEU A 193 9.40 35.01 10.47
C LEU A 193 8.37 36.11 10.71
N LEU A 194 8.40 36.76 11.88
CA LEU A 194 7.51 37.88 12.21
C LEU A 194 7.73 39.10 11.29
N ASN A 195 8.98 39.44 10.97
CA ASN A 195 9.28 40.55 10.07
C ASN A 195 8.95 40.25 8.61
N ASN A 196 9.09 38.99 8.16
CA ASN A 196 8.69 38.59 6.82
C ASN A 196 7.17 38.49 6.68
N GLU A 197 6.44 38.03 7.70
CA GLU A 197 4.96 38.13 7.71
C GLU A 197 4.53 39.60 7.61
N ASN A 198 5.20 40.52 8.33
CA ASN A 198 4.93 41.95 8.19
C ASN A 198 5.37 42.56 6.84
N ALA A 199 6.33 41.94 6.13
CA ALA A 199 6.75 42.38 4.81
C ALA A 199 5.82 41.89 3.70
N ASP A 200 5.33 40.64 3.81
CA ASP A 200 4.38 40.07 2.86
C ASP A 200 2.99 40.72 3.00
N ASP A 201 2.61 41.22 4.19
CA ASP A 201 1.34 41.96 4.39
C ASP A 201 1.36 43.37 3.76
N LEU A 202 2.53 43.91 3.37
CA LEU A 202 2.64 45.16 2.60
C LEU A 202 2.66 44.96 1.08
N LEU A 203 2.81 43.72 0.59
CA LEU A 203 2.79 43.42 -0.84
C LEU A 203 1.51 42.73 -1.30
N SER A 204 0.55 42.47 -0.41
CA SER A 204 -0.79 42.03 -0.77
C SER A 204 -1.73 43.22 -0.99
N SER A 205 -1.36 44.13 -1.89
CA SER A 205 -2.28 45.06 -2.54
C SER A 205 -2.09 44.95 -4.04
N ASP A 206 -3.19 44.56 -4.70
CA ASP A 206 -3.46 44.66 -6.13
C ASP A 206 -3.13 43.46 -7.03
N ASP A 207 -4.23 42.89 -7.51
CA ASP A 207 -4.50 42.23 -8.79
C ASP A 207 -3.94 40.83 -9.16
N GLU A 208 -4.94 39.96 -9.38
CA GLU A 208 -5.11 38.97 -10.47
C GLU A 208 -4.36 37.62 -10.44
N GLU A 209 -5.18 36.59 -10.15
CA GLU A 209 -5.28 35.29 -10.83
C GLU A 209 -4.24 34.17 -10.57
N PRO A 210 -4.64 32.88 -10.67
CA PRO A 210 -4.37 31.91 -9.63
C PRO A 210 -3.55 30.69 -10.06
N LYS A 211 -2.97 30.06 -9.02
CA LYS A 211 -2.81 28.61 -8.84
C LYS A 211 -1.99 27.86 -9.89
N GLY A 212 -0.71 27.73 -9.58
CA GLY A 212 0.04 26.55 -9.99
C GLY A 212 1.48 26.55 -9.51
N LYS A 213 1.76 25.74 -8.47
CA LYS A 213 3.09 25.33 -7.97
C LYS A 213 3.75 26.29 -6.97
N GLY A 214 3.56 26.03 -5.68
CA GLY A 214 4.27 26.73 -4.62
C GLY A 214 4.44 26.00 -3.29
N ALA A 215 4.12 24.71 -3.18
CA ALA A 215 4.27 23.96 -1.92
C ALA A 215 5.62 23.23 -1.86
N LYS A 216 6.74 23.97 -1.87
CA LYS A 216 8.07 23.42 -1.51
C LYS A 216 8.84 24.24 -0.47
N LYS A 217 8.27 25.32 0.09
CA LYS A 217 8.96 26.13 1.11
C LYS A 217 9.03 25.49 2.52
N GLY A 218 8.25 24.45 2.82
CA GLY A 218 8.23 23.85 4.17
C GLY A 218 9.26 22.74 4.43
N LYS A 219 9.87 22.15 3.39
CA LYS A 219 10.82 21.04 3.59
C LYS A 219 12.24 21.50 3.85
N GLU A 220 12.63 22.64 3.30
CA GLU A 220 13.98 23.17 3.44
C GLU A 220 14.27 23.62 4.88
N SER A 221 13.28 24.21 5.57
CA SER A 221 13.45 24.57 6.99
C SER A 221 13.60 23.37 7.92
N VAL A 222 12.98 22.23 7.61
CA VAL A 222 13.10 21.00 8.40
C VAL A 222 14.44 20.29 8.12
N ILE A 223 14.95 20.39 6.90
CA ILE A 223 16.28 19.87 6.56
C ILE A 223 17.36 20.69 7.29
N ASP A 224 17.24 22.02 7.33
CA ASP A 224 18.13 22.87 8.13
C ASP A 224 18.09 22.56 9.64
N GLU A 225 16.96 22.09 10.16
CA GLU A 225 16.84 21.63 11.55
C GLU A 225 17.58 20.29 11.78
N LEU A 226 17.41 19.32 10.88
CA LEU A 226 18.05 18.01 11.00
C LEU A 226 19.56 18.06 10.72
N GLU A 227 19.99 18.83 9.73
CA GLU A 227 21.40 18.93 9.34
C GLU A 227 22.22 19.69 10.41
N PHE A 228 21.62 20.71 11.05
CA PHE A 228 22.29 21.42 12.14
C PHE A 228 22.36 20.58 13.44
N ASP A 229 21.30 19.87 13.81
CA ASP A 229 21.31 18.98 14.98
C ASP A 229 22.32 17.82 14.82
N LEU A 230 22.57 17.37 13.58
CA LEU A 230 23.59 16.38 13.26
C LEU A 230 25.01 16.95 13.40
N HIS A 231 25.29 18.13 12.85
CA HIS A 231 26.63 18.74 12.95
C HIS A 231 27.02 19.07 14.40
N GLU A 232 26.07 19.36 15.29
CA GLU A 232 26.36 19.75 16.68
C GLU A 232 26.38 18.57 17.68
N LYS A 233 25.79 17.40 17.34
CA LYS A 233 25.92 16.20 18.19
C LYS A 233 27.31 15.58 18.19
N TYR A 234 28.11 15.85 17.16
CA TYR A 234 29.42 15.24 16.96
C TYR A 234 30.61 16.21 17.14
N LEU A 235 30.39 17.40 17.71
CA LEU A 235 31.42 18.40 18.10
C LEU A 235 31.27 18.84 19.58
#